data_AF-A0A4U9UW61-F1
#
_entry.id   AF-A0A4U9UW61-F1
#
_cell.length_a   1.000
_cell.length_b   1.000
_cell.length_c   1.000
_cell.angle_alpha   90.00
_cell.angle_beta   90.00
_cell.angle_gamma   90.00
#
_symmetry.space_group_name_H-M   'P 1'
#
loop_
_entity.id
_entity.type
_entity.pdbx_description
1 polymer ?
#
loop_
_entity_poly.entity_id
_entity_poly.type
_entity_poly.pdbx_seq_one_letter_code
_entity_poly.pdbx_strand_id
1 'polypeptide(L)'
;MLGDLRALMEEETLLFMEELCLRANYPNIATRIIHGELGDCLAYANQKQPFDLVICGNHSDSMMNKVACSAARFINTSSIDVLIVPL
;
A
#
# COMPACT_ATOMS: atom_id res chain seq x y z
N MET A 1 -5.61 26.60 -7.27
CA MET A 1 -4.37 26.54 -6.46
C MET A 1 -4.26 25.25 -5.63
N LEU A 2 -5.21 24.87 -4.77
CA LEU A 2 -5.13 23.55 -4.09
C LEU A 2 -5.55 22.36 -4.97
N GLY A 3 -6.50 22.57 -5.89
CA GLY A 3 -6.92 21.54 -6.85
C GLY A 3 -5.81 21.15 -7.83
N ASP A 4 -5.04 22.14 -8.29
CA ASP A 4 -3.92 21.95 -9.22
C ASP A 4 -2.79 21.14 -8.56
N LEU A 5 -2.50 21.42 -7.29
CA LEU A 5 -1.49 20.67 -6.53
C LEU A 5 -1.90 19.21 -6.31
N ARG A 6 -3.18 18.95 -5.99
CA ARG A 6 -3.67 17.58 -5.80
C ARG A 6 -3.59 16.77 -7.09
N ALA A 7 -3.96 17.38 -8.22
CA ALA A 7 -3.87 16.73 -9.53
C ALA A 7 -2.41 16.41 -9.89
N LEU A 8 -1.49 17.33 -9.62
CA LEU A 8 -0.06 17.13 -9.87
C LEU A 8 0.52 16.00 -8.99
N MET A 9 0.13 15.93 -7.71
CA MET A 9 0.57 14.84 -6.82
C MET A 9 0.04 13.48 -7.27
N GLU A 10 -1.18 13.43 -7.79
CA GLU A 10 -1.78 12.21 -8.33
C GLU A 10 -1.04 11.74 -9.59
N GLU A 11 -0.69 12.68 -10.48
CA GLU A 11 0.12 12.42 -11.68
C GLU A 11 1.52 11.89 -11.31
N GLU A 12 2.22 12.51 -10.37
CA GLU A 12 3.53 12.03 -9.90
C GLU A 12 3.45 10.62 -9.29
N THR A 13 2.38 10.33 -8.53
CA THR A 13 2.19 9.01 -7.93
C THR A 13 1.95 7.94 -9.01
N LEU A 14 1.20 8.27 -10.07
CA LEU A 14 0.97 7.37 -11.20
C LEU A 14 2.28 7.06 -11.93
N LEU A 15 3.09 8.09 -12.24
CA LEU A 15 4.38 7.93 -12.90
C LEU A 15 5.34 7.06 -12.07
N PHE A 16 5.41 7.29 -10.76
CA PHE A 16 6.21 6.47 -9.85
C PHE A 16 5.79 5.00 -9.87
N MET A 17 4.48 4.74 -9.82
CA MET A 17 3.95 3.36 -9.82
C MET A 17 4.21 2.66 -11.16
N GLU A 18 4.09 3.37 -12.28
CA GLU A 18 4.41 2.83 -13.60
C GLU A 18 5.89 2.43 -13.69
N GLU A 19 6.80 3.31 -13.26
CA GLU A 19 8.23 3.02 -13.22
C GLU A 19 8.54 1.83 -12.30
N LEU A 20 7.89 1.75 -11.13
CA LEU A 20 8.06 0.63 -10.20
C LEU A 20 7.64 -0.70 -10.86
N CYS A 21 6.50 -0.74 -11.55
CA CYS A 21 6.05 -1.92 -12.27
C CYS A 21 7.03 -2.33 -13.37
N LEU A 22 7.54 -1.37 -14.15
CA LEU A 22 8.54 -1.63 -15.20
C LEU A 22 9.83 -2.22 -14.61
N ARG A 23 10.31 -1.66 -13.49
CA ARG A 23 11.54 -2.12 -12.83
C ARG A 23 11.37 -3.49 -12.15
N ALA A 24 10.21 -3.76 -11.56
CA ALA A 24 9.91 -5.06 -10.94
C ALA A 24 9.93 -6.20 -11.97
N ASN A 25 9.62 -5.90 -13.24
CA ASN A 25 9.66 -6.83 -14.37
C ASN A 25 8.99 -8.18 -14.05
N TYR A 26 7.85 -8.11 -13.37
CA TYR A 26 7.04 -9.23 -12.95
C TYR A 26 5.59 -8.99 -13.39
N PRO A 27 4.86 -10.01 -13.89
CA PRO A 27 3.49 -9.83 -14.34
C PRO A 27 2.61 -9.30 -13.18
N ASN A 28 2.08 -8.09 -13.35
CA ASN A 28 1.14 -7.48 -12.41
C ASN A 28 -0.30 -7.75 -12.84
N ILE A 29 -1.14 -8.16 -11.90
CA ILE A 29 -2.57 -8.34 -12.14
C ILE A 29 -3.29 -6.99 -12.09
N ALA A 30 -2.90 -6.11 -11.15
CA ALA A 30 -3.47 -4.78 -10.98
C ALA A 30 -2.52 -3.86 -10.21
N THR A 31 -2.59 -2.56 -10.52
CA THR A 31 -1.94 -1.48 -9.77
C THR A 31 -3.03 -0.56 -9.20
N ARG A 32 -2.96 -0.22 -7.91
CA ARG A 32 -3.98 0.60 -7.24
C ARG A 32 -3.34 1.68 -6.38
N ILE A 33 -3.80 2.91 -6.56
CA ILE A 33 -3.51 4.05 -5.67
C ILE A 33 -4.77 4.28 -4.85
N ILE A 34 -4.64 4.25 -3.52
CA ILE A 34 -5.75 4.41 -2.59
C ILE A 34 -5.32 5.42 -1.54
N HIS A 35 -6.17 6.41 -1.29
CA HIS A 35 -5.94 7.44 -0.29
C HIS A 35 -6.75 7.15 0.96
N GLY A 36 -6.10 7.19 2.12
CA GLY A 36 -6.76 6.97 3.40
C GLY A 36 -5.83 6.33 4.43
N GLU A 37 -6.44 5.82 5.49
CA GLU A 37 -5.75 5.04 6.51
C GLU A 37 -5.43 3.64 5.95
N LEU A 38 -4.24 3.11 6.26
CA LEU A 38 -3.73 1.89 5.65
C LEU A 38 -4.64 0.68 5.86
N GLY A 39 -5.13 0.45 7.07
CA GLY A 39 -6.01 -0.66 7.39
C GLY A 39 -7.34 -0.60 6.63
N ASP A 40 -7.94 0.59 6.54
CA ASP A 40 -9.16 0.82 5.75
C ASP A 40 -8.91 0.60 4.25
N CYS A 41 -7.76 1.06 3.74
CA CYS A 41 -7.36 0.86 2.35
C CYS A 41 -7.15 -0.62 2.01
N LEU A 42 -6.51 -1.38 2.90
CA LEU A 42 -6.29 -2.82 2.74
C LEU A 42 -7.62 -3.59 2.80
N ALA A 43 -8.52 -3.24 3.72
CA ALA A 43 -9.85 -3.84 3.78
C ALA A 43 -10.66 -3.57 2.51
N TYR A 44 -10.64 -2.33 2.01
CA TYR A 44 -11.26 -1.97 0.73
C TYR A 44 -10.64 -2.72 -0.45
N ALA A 45 -9.32 -2.87 -0.47
CA ALA A 45 -8.63 -3.62 -1.51
C ALA A 45 -9.02 -5.10 -1.50
N ASN A 46 -9.04 -5.74 -0.32
CA ASN A 46 -9.40 -7.14 -0.18
C ASN A 46 -10.85 -7.42 -0.59
N GLN A 47 -11.78 -6.49 -0.34
CA GLN A 47 -13.17 -6.61 -0.81
C GLN A 47 -13.30 -6.55 -2.34
N LYS A 48 -12.40 -5.82 -3.02
CA LYS A 48 -12.43 -5.66 -4.48
C LYS A 48 -11.70 -6.78 -5.19
N GLN A 49 -10.58 -7.20 -4.63
CA GLN A 49 -9.75 -8.28 -5.12
C GLN A 49 -9.17 -9.00 -3.90
N PRO A 50 -9.74 -10.15 -3.51
CA PRO A 50 -9.27 -10.88 -2.36
C PRO A 50 -7.81 -11.28 -2.50
N PHE A 51 -7.07 -11.16 -1.40
CA PHE A 51 -5.68 -11.61 -1.29
C PHE A 51 -5.48 -12.31 0.05
N ASP A 52 -4.54 -13.25 0.07
CA ASP A 52 -4.17 -14.07 1.23
C ASP A 52 -2.83 -13.65 1.85
N LEU A 53 -1.99 -12.91 1.10
CA LEU A 53 -0.70 -12.41 1.57
C LEU A 53 -0.51 -10.92 1.23
N VAL A 54 -0.07 -10.15 2.23
CA VAL A 54 0.41 -8.76 2.06
C VAL A 54 1.91 -8.71 2.30
N ILE A 55 2.67 -8.13 1.38
CA ILE A 55 4.10 -7.87 1.55
C ILE A 55 4.29 -6.37 1.74
N CYS A 56 4.93 -5.97 2.83
CA CYS A 56 5.22 -4.56 3.12
C CYS A 56 6.70 -4.34 3.47
N GLY A 57 7.26 -3.26 2.93
CA GLY A 57 8.61 -2.82 3.25
C GLY A 57 8.65 -1.93 4.49
N ASN A 58 9.74 -2.00 5.27
CA ASN A 58 9.92 -1.22 6.50
C ASN A 58 11.32 -0.62 6.59
N HIS A 59 11.41 0.73 6.60
CA HIS A 59 12.65 1.45 6.94
C HIS A 59 12.71 1.66 8.46
N SER A 60 13.82 1.24 9.07
CA SER A 60 13.95 0.92 10.49
C SER A 60 13.63 2.07 11.47
N ASP A 61 13.13 1.65 12.63
CA ASP A 61 13.04 2.33 13.95
C ASP A 61 11.78 3.10 14.36
N SER A 62 11.14 3.94 13.54
CA SER A 62 9.93 4.69 14.01
C SER A 62 8.59 4.22 13.43
N MET A 63 8.63 3.51 12.30
CA MET A 63 7.44 3.09 11.54
C MET A 63 6.95 1.71 11.92
N MET A 64 7.75 0.85 12.56
CA MET A 64 7.26 -0.44 13.07
C MET A 64 6.13 -0.22 14.09
N ASN A 65 6.16 0.86 14.88
CA ASN A 65 5.05 1.26 15.74
C ASN A 65 3.84 1.82 14.97
N LYS A 66 4.02 2.40 13.78
CA LYS A 66 2.92 2.98 12.98
C LYS A 66 2.27 1.94 12.06
N VAL A 67 3.07 1.13 11.38
CA VAL A 67 2.63 -0.04 10.62
C VAL A 67 2.03 -1.07 11.57
N ALA A 68 2.65 -1.37 12.72
CA ALA A 68 2.03 -2.23 13.74
C ALA A 68 0.92 -1.53 14.55
N CYS A 69 0.46 -0.32 14.21
CA CYS A 69 -0.75 0.27 14.81
C CYS A 69 -1.87 0.35 13.76
N SER A 70 -1.55 0.79 12.55
CA SER A 70 -2.44 0.85 11.39
C SER A 70 -2.68 -0.51 10.74
N ALA A 71 -1.62 -1.23 10.36
CA ALA A 71 -1.73 -2.60 9.86
C ALA A 71 -2.11 -3.57 10.98
N ALA A 72 -1.79 -3.32 12.25
CA ALA A 72 -2.26 -4.20 13.33
C ALA A 72 -3.77 -4.22 13.48
N ARG A 73 -4.51 -3.12 13.21
CA ARG A 73 -5.98 -3.20 13.16
C ARG A 73 -6.46 -4.16 12.06
N PHE A 74 -5.81 -4.16 10.91
CA PHE A 74 -6.12 -5.07 9.81
C PHE A 74 -5.67 -6.52 10.08
N ILE A 75 -4.44 -6.71 10.57
CA ILE A 75 -3.89 -8.01 10.98
C ILE A 75 -4.71 -8.63 12.11
N ASN A 76 -5.18 -7.84 13.08
CA ASN A 76 -5.98 -8.32 14.20
C ASN A 76 -7.44 -8.63 13.82
N THR A 77 -7.92 -8.18 12.67
CA THR A 77 -9.32 -8.37 12.23
C THR A 77 -9.47 -9.19 10.96
N SER A 78 -8.39 -9.43 10.23
CA SER A 78 -8.37 -10.20 9.01
C SER A 78 -7.52 -11.47 9.17
N SER A 79 -7.93 -12.56 8.52
CA SER A 79 -7.19 -13.81 8.45
C SER A 79 -6.13 -13.81 7.34
N ILE A 80 -5.51 -12.66 7.07
CA ILE A 80 -4.59 -12.46 5.95
C ILE A 80 -3.16 -12.44 6.48
N ASP A 81 -2.27 -13.19 5.83
CA ASP A 81 -0.87 -13.27 6.21
C ASP A 81 -0.15 -11.96 5.83
N VAL A 82 0.75 -11.49 6.70
CA VAL A 82 1.52 -10.27 6.46
C VAL A 82 3.01 -10.56 6.59
N LEU A 83 3.76 -10.34 5.50
CA LEU A 83 5.20 -10.43 5.44
C LEU A 83 5.82 -9.03 5.49
N ILE A 84 6.52 -8.73 6.57
CA ILE A 84 7.24 -7.46 6.75
C ILE A 84 8.70 -7.66 6.34
N VAL A 85 9.14 -6.93 5.33
CA VAL A 85 10.51 -6.96 4.80
C VAL A 85 11.27 -5.72 5.29
N PRO A 86 12.39 -5.86 6.03
CA PRO A 86 13.24 -4.72 6.35
C PRO A 86 13.91 -4.19 5.07
N LEU A 87 13.84 -2.87 4.87
CA LEU A 87 14.39 -2.15 3.71
C LEU A 87 15.47 -1.13 4.12
#